data_AF-A0A5E4EKT8-F1
#
_entry.id   AF-A0A5E4EKT8-F1
#
_cell.length_a   1.000
_cell.length_b   1.000
_cell.length_c   1.000
_cell.angle_alpha   90.00
_cell.angle_beta   90.00
_cell.angle_gamma   90.00
#
_symmetry.space_group_name_H-M   'P 1'
#
loop_
_entity.id
_entity.type
_entity.pdbx_description
1 polymer ?
#
loop_
_entity_poly.entity_id
_entity_poly.type
_entity_poly.pdbx_seq_one_letter_code
_entity_poly.pdbx_strand_id
1 'polypeptide(L)'
;MGLSKILLALVCVLGSALLQSTHAQDTPQDYLTAHNIARAAVNVEPLSWDEKLQAYAQDYANQHIGDCNLVHSGGFYGENLAMSTGDLSGTDAVNMWVAEKADYNYDSNTCADGKVCGDYTQVIWRNTARVGCAKVRCNSGGTFIGCNYDPPGNYVGQKPYKPYNSYAKILPCGRCMDAPIIFTIGNNVE
;
A
#
# COMPACT_ATOMS: atom_id res chain seq x y z
N MET A 1 -41.43 1.17 46.81
CA MET A 1 -40.28 2.04 46.48
C MET A 1 -39.09 1.28 45.85
N GLY A 2 -39.33 0.28 45.00
CA GLY A 2 -38.25 -0.60 44.49
C GLY A 2 -38.07 -0.65 42.97
N LEU A 3 -39.16 -0.52 42.18
CA LEU A 3 -39.07 -0.67 40.72
C LEU A 3 -38.56 0.57 39.98
N SER A 4 -38.74 1.78 40.53
CA SER A 4 -38.32 3.02 39.86
C SER A 4 -36.79 3.21 39.84
N LYS A 5 -36.06 2.66 40.81
CA LYS A 5 -34.59 2.78 40.87
C LYS A 5 -33.86 1.79 39.94
N ILE A 6 -34.48 0.64 39.65
CA ILE A 6 -33.92 -0.37 38.74
C ILE A 6 -34.04 0.10 37.28
N LEU A 7 -35.15 0.78 36.93
CA LEU A 7 -35.32 1.35 35.59
C LEU A 7 -34.30 2.47 35.30
N LEU A 8 -33.93 3.26 36.30
CA LEU A 8 -32.97 4.36 36.15
C LEU A 8 -31.52 3.86 35.96
N ALA A 9 -31.17 2.72 36.56
CA ALA A 9 -29.83 2.13 36.44
C ALA A 9 -29.59 1.49 35.06
N LEU A 10 -30.62 0.95 34.41
CA LEU A 10 -30.53 0.36 33.07
C LEU A 10 -30.35 1.39 31.95
N VAL A 11 -30.85 2.62 32.15
CA VAL A 11 -30.67 3.73 31.19
C VAL A 11 -29.21 4.24 31.16
N CYS A 12 -28.50 4.18 32.29
CA CYS A 12 -27.09 4.61 32.34
C CYS A 12 -26.11 3.66 31.65
N VAL A 13 -26.42 2.36 31.58
CA VAL A 13 -25.51 1.37 30.93
C VAL A 13 -25.69 1.32 29.41
N LEU A 14 -26.88 1.66 28.90
CA LEU A 14 -27.14 1.70 27.45
C LEU A 14 -26.66 2.98 26.76
N GLY A 15 -26.28 4.02 27.52
CA GLY A 15 -25.80 5.29 26.98
C GLY A 15 -24.29 5.37 26.72
N SER A 16 -23.51 4.34 27.06
CA SER A 16 -22.04 4.42 27.06
C SER A 16 -21.33 3.67 25.92
N ALA A 17 -22.06 3.21 24.89
CA ALA A 17 -21.48 2.36 23.85
C ALA A 17 -21.72 2.87 22.42
N LEU A 18 -21.52 4.16 22.14
CA LEU A 18 -21.47 4.69 20.76
C LEU A 18 -20.50 5.88 20.66
N LEU A 19 -19.23 5.62 20.95
CA LEU A 19 -18.11 6.34 20.34
C LEU A 19 -17.12 5.28 19.84
N GLN A 20 -17.57 4.45 18.89
CA GLN A 20 -16.62 3.73 18.06
C GLN A 20 -15.95 4.78 17.18
N SER A 21 -14.75 5.19 17.58
CA SER A 21 -13.89 6.10 16.86
C SER A 21 -13.84 5.68 15.39
N THR A 22 -14.07 6.61 14.47
CA THR A 22 -13.93 6.44 13.01
C THR A 22 -12.48 6.16 12.56
N HIS A 23 -11.62 5.71 13.48
CA HIS A 23 -10.21 5.39 13.29
C HIS A 23 -9.95 4.09 12.51
N ALA A 24 -11.00 3.35 12.15
CA ALA A 24 -10.86 1.97 11.72
C ALA A 24 -10.11 1.78 10.38
N GLN A 25 -9.84 2.83 9.59
CA GLN A 25 -9.26 2.72 8.24
C GLN A 25 -8.10 3.71 7.97
N ASP A 26 -7.49 4.24 9.03
CA ASP A 26 -6.37 5.22 8.94
C ASP A 26 -5.09 4.70 9.62
N THR A 27 -5.04 3.43 10.04
CA THR A 27 -3.84 2.85 10.66
C THR A 27 -2.80 2.48 9.62
N PRO A 28 -1.49 2.39 9.97
CA PRO A 28 -0.45 1.85 9.08
C PRO A 28 -0.83 0.55 8.37
N GLN A 29 -1.54 -0.33 9.08
CA GLN A 29 -1.96 -1.63 8.54
C GLN A 29 -3.08 -1.49 7.50
N ASP A 30 -3.96 -0.49 7.60
CA ASP A 30 -5.04 -0.26 6.63
C ASP A 30 -4.45 0.16 5.27
N TYR A 31 -3.53 1.14 5.28
CA TYR A 31 -2.78 1.53 4.09
C TYR A 31 -2.03 0.34 3.50
N LEU A 32 -1.24 -0.39 4.30
CA LEU A 32 -0.47 -1.54 3.81
C LEU A 32 -1.36 -2.61 3.20
N THR A 33 -2.49 -2.92 3.82
CA THR A 33 -3.39 -3.97 3.36
C THR A 33 -3.94 -3.63 1.98
N ALA A 34 -4.43 -2.40 1.78
CA ALA A 34 -4.95 -1.95 0.48
C ALA A 34 -3.86 -1.98 -0.62
N HIS A 35 -2.64 -1.50 -0.31
CA HIS A 35 -1.51 -1.58 -1.25
C HIS A 35 -1.17 -3.03 -1.60
N ASN A 36 -1.07 -3.90 -0.59
CA ASN A 36 -0.60 -5.27 -0.77
C ASN A 36 -1.62 -6.17 -1.48
N ILE A 37 -2.92 -5.87 -1.36
CA ILE A 37 -3.96 -6.49 -2.19
C ILE A 37 -3.73 -6.15 -3.68
N ALA A 38 -3.52 -4.86 -4.00
CA ALA A 38 -3.29 -4.43 -5.38
C ALA A 38 -1.99 -5.02 -5.96
N ARG A 39 -0.94 -5.10 -5.15
CA ARG A 39 0.37 -5.68 -5.52
C ARG A 39 0.31 -7.19 -5.75
N ALA A 40 -0.42 -7.92 -4.90
CA ALA A 40 -0.64 -9.35 -5.08
C ALA A 40 -1.36 -9.66 -6.41
N ALA A 41 -2.31 -8.80 -6.82
CA ALA A 41 -3.04 -8.96 -8.07
C ALA A 41 -2.16 -8.90 -9.34
N VAL A 42 -0.95 -8.35 -9.24
CA VAL A 42 0.05 -8.30 -10.33
C VAL A 42 1.34 -9.06 -9.99
N ASN A 43 1.31 -9.89 -8.94
CA ASN A 43 2.43 -10.73 -8.51
C ASN A 43 3.74 -9.96 -8.25
N VAL A 44 3.63 -8.82 -7.56
CA VAL A 44 4.78 -8.07 -7.01
C VAL A 44 4.81 -8.19 -5.49
N GLU A 45 6.01 -8.20 -4.92
CA GLU A 45 6.24 -8.39 -3.48
C GLU A 45 5.51 -7.34 -2.64
N PRO A 46 4.99 -7.68 -1.45
CA PRO A 46 4.29 -6.73 -0.59
C PRO A 46 5.24 -5.61 -0.10
N LEU A 47 4.66 -4.43 0.14
CA LEU A 47 5.32 -3.33 0.84
C LEU A 47 5.36 -3.60 2.34
N SER A 48 6.35 -2.99 2.98
CA SER A 48 6.47 -2.84 4.43
C SER A 48 6.25 -1.40 4.84
N TRP A 49 5.76 -1.18 6.07
CA TRP A 49 5.61 0.18 6.61
C TRP A 49 6.96 0.73 7.03
N ASP A 50 7.21 2.02 6.75
CA ASP A 50 8.39 2.73 7.22
C ASP A 50 7.97 4.01 7.96
N GLU A 51 8.27 4.05 9.25
CA GLU A 51 7.91 5.18 10.13
C GLU A 51 8.61 6.49 9.72
N LYS A 52 9.78 6.43 9.06
CA LYS A 52 10.46 7.62 8.57
C LYS A 52 9.75 8.21 7.35
N LEU A 53 9.25 7.35 6.46
CA LEU A 53 8.41 7.80 5.34
C LEU A 53 7.08 8.37 5.85
N GLN A 54 6.49 7.78 6.89
CA GLN A 54 5.30 8.32 7.54
C GLN A 54 5.57 9.71 8.13
N ALA A 55 6.68 9.89 8.85
CA ALA A 55 7.05 11.18 9.41
C ALA A 55 7.26 12.23 8.31
N TYR A 56 7.94 11.85 7.23
CA TYR A 56 8.12 12.71 6.05
C TYR A 56 6.78 13.10 5.41
N ALA A 57 5.88 12.13 5.20
CA ALA A 57 4.54 12.37 4.68
C ALA A 57 3.73 13.29 5.61
N GLN A 58 3.87 13.14 6.92
CA GLN A 58 3.17 13.96 7.92
C GLN A 58 3.66 15.41 7.89
N ASP A 59 4.97 15.61 7.82
CA ASP A 59 5.58 16.95 7.72
C ASP A 59 5.11 17.68 6.46
N TYR A 60 4.96 16.95 5.35
CA TYR A 60 4.44 17.52 4.10
C TYR A 60 2.93 17.79 4.18
N ALA A 61 2.14 16.82 4.65
CA ALA A 61 0.70 16.98 4.81
C ALA A 61 0.34 18.16 5.72
N ASN A 62 1.10 18.39 6.80
CA ASN A 62 0.90 19.52 7.70
C ASN A 62 1.00 20.89 7.01
N GLN A 63 1.79 21.01 5.93
CA GLN A 63 1.92 22.25 5.16
C GLN A 63 0.65 22.57 4.35
N HIS A 64 -0.17 21.55 4.06
CA HIS A 64 -1.40 21.65 3.28
C HIS A 64 -2.68 21.74 4.12
N ILE A 65 -2.57 21.84 5.44
CA ILE A 65 -3.75 22.08 6.31
C ILE A 65 -4.47 23.39 5.90
N GLY A 66 -3.72 24.41 5.48
CA GLY A 66 -4.27 25.71 5.10
C GLY A 66 -5.04 25.72 3.79
N ASP A 67 -4.57 24.98 2.78
CA ASP A 67 -5.05 25.10 1.39
C ASP A 67 -5.66 23.81 0.82
N CYS A 68 -5.31 22.64 1.37
CA CYS A 68 -5.69 21.31 0.87
C CYS A 68 -5.27 21.05 -0.59
N ASN A 69 -4.25 21.74 -1.09
CA ASN A 69 -3.87 21.66 -2.50
C ASN A 69 -3.08 20.38 -2.80
N LEU A 70 -3.40 19.71 -3.93
CA LEU A 70 -2.65 18.56 -4.43
C LEU A 70 -1.47 19.02 -5.28
N VAL A 71 -0.39 19.40 -4.61
CA VAL A 71 0.90 19.71 -5.23
C VAL A 71 1.91 18.69 -4.74
N HIS A 72 2.73 18.15 -5.64
CA HIS A 72 3.77 17.20 -5.25
C HIS A 72 4.93 17.90 -4.55
N SER A 73 5.52 17.24 -3.54
CA SER A 73 6.61 17.80 -2.73
C SER A 73 7.91 18.03 -3.51
N GLY A 74 8.10 17.31 -4.62
CA GLY A 74 9.36 17.30 -5.37
C GLY A 74 10.52 16.64 -4.61
N GLY A 75 10.21 15.87 -3.56
CA GLY A 75 11.19 15.15 -2.74
C GLY A 75 11.87 13.99 -3.44
N PHE A 76 12.75 13.30 -2.71
CA PHE A 76 13.52 12.16 -3.22
C PHE A 76 12.73 10.84 -3.27
N TYR A 77 11.58 10.77 -2.60
CA TYR A 77 10.72 9.59 -2.54
C TYR A 77 9.67 9.61 -3.65
N GLY A 78 9.11 8.45 -3.96
CA GLY A 78 7.87 8.39 -4.72
C GLY A 78 6.76 9.01 -3.87
N GLU A 79 5.69 9.50 -4.50
CA GLU A 79 4.63 10.20 -3.79
C GLU A 79 3.30 10.05 -4.52
N ASN A 80 2.27 9.67 -3.77
CA ASN A 80 0.89 9.79 -4.19
C ASN A 80 0.16 10.69 -3.20
N LEU A 81 -0.72 11.55 -3.72
CA LEU A 81 -1.51 12.48 -2.93
C LEU A 81 -3.00 12.29 -3.23
N ALA A 82 -3.85 12.49 -2.22
CA ALA A 82 -5.29 12.43 -2.35
C ALA A 82 -5.94 13.53 -1.52
N MET A 83 -7.04 14.09 -2.05
CA MET A 83 -7.83 15.09 -1.36
C MET A 83 -9.32 14.79 -1.51
N SER A 84 -10.08 15.12 -0.49
CA SER A 84 -11.55 15.13 -0.51
C SER A 84 -12.08 16.39 0.17
N THR A 85 -13.28 16.84 -0.23
CA THR A 85 -14.02 17.90 0.47
C THR A 85 -14.66 17.43 1.77
N GLY A 86 -14.72 16.11 2.00
CA GLY A 86 -15.24 15.48 3.20
C GLY A 86 -14.15 14.73 3.96
N ASP A 87 -14.54 13.81 4.83
CA ASP A 87 -13.58 12.84 5.35
C ASP A 87 -13.23 11.82 4.26
N LEU A 88 -11.96 11.41 4.22
CA LEU A 88 -11.44 10.39 3.31
C LEU A 88 -10.57 9.47 4.15
N SER A 89 -10.82 8.17 4.12
CA SER A 89 -9.99 7.20 4.84
C SER A 89 -8.71 6.90 4.07
N GLY A 90 -7.69 6.43 4.79
CA GLY A 90 -6.46 5.93 4.19
C GLY A 90 -6.70 4.82 3.18
N THR A 91 -7.54 3.85 3.54
CA THR A 91 -7.96 2.77 2.63
C THR A 91 -8.61 3.31 1.35
N ASP A 92 -9.52 4.29 1.48
CA ASP A 92 -10.20 4.87 0.32
C ASP A 92 -9.24 5.64 -0.60
N ALA A 93 -8.28 6.38 -0.03
CA ALA A 93 -7.24 7.04 -0.81
C ALA A 93 -6.42 6.04 -1.63
N VAL A 94 -5.99 4.93 -1.03
CA VAL A 94 -5.26 3.87 -1.76
C VAL A 94 -6.14 3.24 -2.84
N ASN A 95 -7.42 2.99 -2.55
CA ASN A 95 -8.36 2.43 -3.52
C ASN A 95 -8.61 3.38 -4.69
N MET A 96 -8.62 4.71 -4.47
CA MET A 96 -8.71 5.71 -5.53
C MET A 96 -7.50 5.62 -6.47
N TRP A 97 -6.28 5.57 -5.92
CA TRP A 97 -5.07 5.37 -6.72
C TRP A 97 -5.08 4.04 -7.47
N VAL A 98 -5.54 2.96 -6.83
CA VAL A 98 -5.66 1.64 -7.46
C VAL A 98 -6.70 1.62 -8.59
N ALA A 99 -7.76 2.43 -8.48
CA ALA A 99 -8.82 2.50 -9.49
C ALA A 99 -8.33 3.03 -10.84
N GLU A 100 -7.24 3.80 -10.89
CA GLU A 100 -6.62 4.24 -12.14
C GLU A 100 -6.09 3.07 -13.00
N LYS A 101 -6.02 1.85 -12.44
CA LYS A 101 -5.79 0.62 -13.20
C LYS A 101 -6.69 0.52 -14.44
N ALA A 102 -7.94 1.00 -14.34
CA ALA A 102 -8.88 0.98 -15.46
C ALA A 102 -8.41 1.80 -16.67
N ASP A 103 -7.56 2.80 -16.41
CA ASP A 103 -7.02 3.72 -17.41
C ASP A 103 -5.58 3.37 -17.83
N TYR A 104 -4.91 2.40 -17.20
CA TYR A 104 -3.53 2.01 -17.54
C TYR A 104 -3.45 0.87 -18.55
N ASN A 105 -2.72 1.08 -19.64
CA ASN A 105 -2.38 0.03 -20.60
C ASN A 105 -0.94 -0.47 -20.38
N TYR A 106 -0.82 -1.71 -19.90
CA TYR A 106 0.48 -2.31 -19.59
C TYR A 106 1.38 -2.50 -20.82
N ASP A 107 0.82 -2.88 -21.97
CA ASP A 107 1.60 -3.23 -23.16
C ASP A 107 2.30 -2.00 -23.74
N SER A 108 1.56 -0.91 -23.87
CA SER A 108 2.06 0.39 -24.34
C SER A 108 2.74 1.22 -23.25
N ASN A 109 2.53 0.89 -21.97
CA ASN A 109 2.99 1.66 -20.81
C ASN A 109 2.47 3.11 -20.79
N THR A 110 1.20 3.30 -21.16
CA THR A 110 0.55 4.62 -21.20
C THR A 110 -0.77 4.60 -20.46
N CYS A 111 -1.22 5.79 -20.01
CA CYS A 111 -2.59 5.99 -19.58
C CYS A 111 -3.50 6.22 -20.80
N ALA A 112 -4.80 5.97 -20.64
CA ALA A 112 -5.81 6.35 -21.63
C ALA A 112 -5.81 7.88 -21.87
N ASP A 113 -6.27 8.30 -23.05
CA ASP A 113 -6.24 9.71 -23.45
C ASP A 113 -6.99 10.59 -22.44
N GLY A 114 -6.30 11.62 -21.93
CA GLY A 114 -6.84 12.55 -20.94
C GLY A 114 -7.00 11.97 -19.52
N LYS A 115 -6.43 10.78 -19.25
CA LYS A 115 -6.46 10.13 -17.95
C LYS A 115 -5.08 10.13 -17.28
N VAL A 116 -5.09 9.92 -15.98
CA VAL A 116 -3.90 9.71 -15.15
C VAL A 116 -3.90 8.28 -14.63
N CYS A 117 -2.71 7.72 -14.49
CA CYS A 117 -2.50 6.37 -14.00
C CYS A 117 -1.18 6.22 -13.21
N GLY A 118 -0.57 7.36 -12.88
CA GLY A 118 0.73 7.42 -12.21
C GLY A 118 0.63 6.96 -10.75
N ASP A 119 -0.49 7.23 -10.09
CA ASP A 119 -0.69 6.81 -8.71
C ASP A 119 -0.84 5.29 -8.66
N TYR A 120 -1.58 4.70 -9.60
CA TYR A 120 -1.65 3.24 -9.76
C TYR A 120 -0.27 2.63 -9.98
N THR A 121 0.49 3.13 -10.97
CA THR A 121 1.81 2.54 -11.29
C THR A 121 2.79 2.65 -10.13
N GLN A 122 2.71 3.69 -9.29
CA GLN A 122 3.51 3.80 -8.08
C GLN A 122 3.12 2.76 -7.03
N VAL A 123 1.82 2.55 -6.78
CA VAL A 123 1.32 1.53 -5.80
C VAL A 123 1.88 0.14 -6.14
N ILE A 124 1.88 -0.22 -7.42
CA ILE A 124 2.33 -1.53 -7.91
C ILE A 124 3.77 -1.56 -8.41
N TRP A 125 4.58 -0.54 -8.10
CA TRP A 125 5.97 -0.48 -8.56
C TRP A 125 6.81 -1.57 -7.90
N ARG A 126 7.36 -2.48 -8.71
CA ARG A 126 8.01 -3.72 -8.25
C ARG A 126 9.20 -3.46 -7.34
N ASN A 127 9.99 -2.43 -7.64
CA ASN A 127 11.22 -2.14 -6.89
C ASN A 127 10.96 -1.31 -5.62
N THR A 128 9.78 -0.71 -5.48
CA THR A 128 9.38 -0.05 -4.23
C THR A 128 9.15 -1.12 -3.18
N ALA A 129 9.75 -0.94 -2.00
CA ALA A 129 9.74 -1.90 -0.91
C ALA A 129 9.04 -1.38 0.35
N ARG A 130 9.00 -0.06 0.51
CA ARG A 130 8.54 0.61 1.71
C ARG A 130 7.56 1.73 1.38
N VAL A 131 6.61 1.93 2.28
CA VAL A 131 5.66 3.05 2.22
C VAL A 131 5.41 3.60 3.62
N GLY A 132 5.18 4.89 3.70
CA GLY A 132 4.63 5.55 4.89
C GLY A 132 3.69 6.66 4.48
N CYS A 133 2.58 6.80 5.19
CA CYS A 133 1.50 7.70 4.81
C CYS A 133 1.03 8.56 5.98
N ALA A 134 0.45 9.72 5.66
CA ALA A 134 -0.14 10.62 6.62
C ALA A 134 -1.46 11.20 6.11
N LYS A 135 -2.34 11.52 7.06
CA LYS A 135 -3.65 12.15 6.84
C LYS A 135 -3.72 13.40 7.70
N VAL A 136 -4.22 14.50 7.14
CA VAL A 136 -4.55 15.71 7.88
C VAL A 136 -5.94 16.22 7.52
N ARG A 137 -6.55 16.94 8.46
CA ARG A 137 -7.79 17.67 8.23
C ARG A 137 -7.44 19.09 7.78
N CYS A 138 -7.97 19.50 6.64
CA CYS A 138 -7.76 20.85 6.11
C CYS A 138 -8.74 21.84 6.77
N ASN A 139 -8.37 23.13 6.80
CA ASN A 139 -9.20 24.21 7.32
C ASN A 139 -10.53 24.37 6.55
N SER A 140 -10.56 23.94 5.29
CA SER A 140 -11.78 23.86 4.46
C SER A 140 -12.79 22.84 4.97
N GLY A 141 -12.42 21.98 5.94
CA GLY A 141 -13.18 20.78 6.25
C GLY A 141 -13.01 19.69 5.20
N GLY A 142 -11.96 19.75 4.38
CA GLY A 142 -11.51 18.63 3.55
C GLY A 142 -10.50 17.74 4.26
N THR A 143 -10.09 16.67 3.60
CA THR A 143 -9.01 15.78 4.03
C THR A 143 -7.92 15.75 2.98
N PHE A 144 -6.66 15.83 3.42
CA PHE A 144 -5.49 15.63 2.60
C PHE A 144 -4.74 14.38 3.09
N ILE A 145 -4.36 13.50 2.16
CA ILE A 145 -3.59 12.29 2.42
C ILE A 145 -2.38 12.27 1.48
N GLY A 146 -1.21 11.95 2.03
CA GLY A 146 0.00 11.70 1.25
C GLY A 146 0.66 10.39 1.66
N CYS A 147 1.12 9.62 0.68
CA CYS A 147 1.96 8.43 0.90
C CYS A 147 3.29 8.60 0.17
N ASN A 148 4.39 8.32 0.86
CA ASN A 148 5.73 8.32 0.27
C ASN A 148 6.28 6.90 0.14
N TYR A 149 7.00 6.66 -0.96
CA TYR A 149 7.44 5.35 -1.42
C TYR A 149 8.96 5.29 -1.58
N ASP A 150 9.58 4.23 -1.08
CA ASP A 150 11.02 4.03 -1.21
C ASP A 150 11.41 2.58 -1.58
N PRO A 151 12.27 2.38 -2.59
CA PRO A 151 12.69 3.34 -3.61
C PRO A 151 11.52 3.97 -4.41
N PRO A 152 11.69 5.18 -4.99
CA PRO A 152 10.68 5.80 -5.84
C PRO A 152 10.36 4.94 -7.07
N GLY A 153 9.11 5.03 -7.54
CA GLY A 153 8.65 4.43 -8.78
C GLY A 153 8.59 5.41 -9.94
N ASN A 154 7.77 5.06 -10.95
CA ASN A 154 7.42 5.92 -12.09
C ASN A 154 8.61 6.48 -12.89
N TYR A 155 9.70 5.71 -13.00
CA TYR A 155 10.80 6.08 -13.88
C TYR A 155 10.35 6.12 -15.34
N VAL A 156 10.61 7.23 -16.02
CA VAL A 156 10.24 7.45 -17.42
C VAL A 156 10.74 6.31 -18.30
N GLY A 157 9.83 5.75 -19.11
CA GLY A 157 10.13 4.65 -20.03
C GLY A 157 10.22 3.26 -19.39
N GLN A 158 10.03 3.15 -18.06
CA GLN A 158 10.02 1.86 -17.37
C GLN A 158 8.59 1.42 -17.04
N LYS A 159 8.34 0.11 -17.10
CA LYS A 159 7.08 -0.50 -16.65
C LYS A 159 7.13 -0.76 -15.14
N PRO A 160 6.00 -0.69 -14.43
CA PRO A 160 5.94 -0.87 -12.98
C PRO A 160 6.38 -2.26 -12.53
N TYR A 161 6.20 -3.27 -13.38
CA TYR A 161 6.68 -4.63 -13.17
C TYR A 161 6.96 -5.28 -14.52
N LYS A 162 7.77 -6.36 -14.52
CA LYS A 162 7.92 -7.24 -15.69
C LYS A 162 6.79 -8.27 -15.68
N PRO A 163 6.26 -8.68 -16.84
CA PRO A 163 5.28 -9.74 -16.87
C PRO A 163 5.92 -10.99 -16.30
N TYR A 164 5.15 -11.76 -15.53
CA TYR A 164 5.67 -13.02 -15.01
C TYR A 164 6.04 -13.92 -16.18
N ASN A 165 7.33 -14.16 -16.37
CA ASN A 165 7.79 -15.17 -17.31
C ASN A 165 7.52 -16.53 -16.65
N SER A 166 6.46 -17.21 -17.08
CA SER A 166 6.11 -18.56 -16.64
C SER A 166 7.25 -19.57 -16.80
N TYR A 167 8.24 -19.29 -17.65
CA TYR A 167 9.43 -20.13 -17.86
C TYR A 167 10.57 -19.89 -16.86
N ALA A 168 10.56 -18.80 -16.09
CA ALA A 168 11.60 -18.53 -15.07
C ALA A 168 11.44 -19.37 -13.79
N LYS A 169 10.30 -20.09 -13.64
CA LYS A 169 10.07 -21.03 -12.53
C LYS A 169 10.64 -22.43 -12.79
N ILE A 170 11.24 -22.67 -13.96
CA ILE A 170 12.02 -23.88 -14.25
C ILE A 170 13.51 -23.50 -14.14
N LEU A 171 13.96 -23.16 -12.94
CA LEU A 171 15.34 -23.47 -12.59
C LEU A 171 15.32 -24.94 -12.19
N PRO A 172 15.92 -25.87 -12.98
CA PRO A 172 16.12 -27.21 -12.47
C PRO A 172 16.99 -27.08 -11.21
N CYS A 173 16.60 -27.77 -10.14
CA CYS A 173 17.49 -28.02 -9.01
C CYS A 173 18.77 -28.67 -9.59
N GLY A 174 19.80 -27.86 -9.79
CA GLY A 174 20.96 -28.19 -10.60
C GLY A 174 22.23 -27.98 -9.82
N ARG A 175 22.66 -29.06 -9.14
CA ARG A 175 24.01 -29.35 -8.64
C ARG A 175 24.44 -28.64 -7.36
N CYS A 176 24.32 -29.37 -6.24
CA CYS A 176 25.46 -29.46 -5.33
C CYS A 176 26.45 -30.42 -6.01
N MET A 177 27.58 -29.90 -6.49
CA MET A 177 28.73 -30.74 -6.85
C MET A 177 29.39 -31.28 -5.58
N ASP A 178 29.74 -32.57 -5.66
CA ASP A 178 30.85 -33.26 -5.00
C ASP A 178 30.78 -33.60 -3.51
N ALA A 179 30.32 -34.84 -3.24
CA ALA A 179 30.85 -35.68 -2.17
C ALA A 179 31.02 -37.11 -2.73
N PRO A 180 32.19 -37.77 -2.58
CA PRO A 180 32.44 -39.07 -3.20
C PRO A 180 31.72 -40.17 -2.42
N ILE A 181 30.77 -40.84 -3.07
CA ILE A 181 30.29 -42.14 -2.61
C ILE A 181 31.27 -43.19 -3.13
N ILE A 182 32.03 -43.78 -2.21
CA ILE A 182 32.81 -45.00 -2.45
C ILE A 182 31.82 -46.11 -2.79
N PHE A 183 31.79 -46.55 -4.05
CA PHE A 183 31.20 -47.81 -4.44
C PHE A 183 32.34 -48.75 -4.82
N THR A 184 32.72 -49.63 -3.89
CA THR A 184 33.64 -50.73 -4.18
C THR A 184 32.90 -51.76 -5.02
N ILE A 185 33.26 -51.87 -6.29
CA ILE A 185 32.87 -52.98 -7.15
C ILE A 185 33.88 -54.10 -6.90
N GLY A 186 33.47 -55.14 -6.20
CA GLY A 186 34.21 -56.39 -6.06
C GLY A 186 33.56 -57.47 -6.91
N ASN A 187 34.10 -57.70 -8.11
CA ASN A 187 33.89 -58.92 -8.89
C ASN A 187 34.57 -60.10 -8.18
N ASN A 188 33.89 -61.25 -8.10
CA ASN A 188 34.41 -62.63 -8.04
C ASN A 188 33.15 -63.50 -8.32
N VAL A 189 33.00 -64.29 -9.38
CA VAL A 189 33.82 -65.38 -9.93
C VAL A 189 34.19 -66.41 -8.85
N GLU A 190 33.22 -67.26 -8.49
CA GLU A 190 33.23 -68.74 -8.60
C GLU A 190 31.84 -69.29 -8.21
#